data_AF-A0A3N9R832-F1
#
_entry.id   AF-A0A3N9R832-F1
#
_cell.length_a   1.000
_cell.length_b   1.000
_cell.length_c   1.000
_cell.angle_alpha   90.00
_cell.angle_beta   90.00
_cell.angle_gamma   90.00
#
_symmetry.space_group_name_H-M   'P 1'
#
loop_
_entity.id
_entity.type
_entity.pdbx_description
1 polymer ?
#
loop_
_entity_poly.entity_id
_entity_poly.type
_entity_poly.pdbx_seq_one_letter_code
_entity_poly.pdbx_strand_id
1 'polypeptide(L)'
;MSRRSSFDHASRNGRRHTKARRSEPKPISLEAKLLGAAAVLGAFAGLGSIAASPGGRQQIVSAAHSVAVSAGIARARAPQAGDYWPGCDAARAAGTAPIYRGEPGYRSGMDGDDDGIACEPYHGN
;
A
#
# COMPACT_ATOMS: atom_id res chain seq x y z
N MET A 1 -65.54 -0.10 -16.65
CA MET A 1 -64.73 1.06 -16.21
C MET A 1 -63.36 0.95 -16.88
N SER A 2 -62.91 1.77 -17.86
CA SER A 2 -62.59 3.21 -17.77
C SER A 2 -61.61 3.46 -16.61
N ARG A 3 -60.38 3.97 -16.72
CA ARG A 3 -59.64 4.73 -17.74
C ARG A 3 -58.23 4.99 -17.17
N ARG A 4 -57.22 5.14 -18.07
CA ARG A 4 -56.06 6.07 -17.97
C ARG A 4 -55.02 5.76 -16.87
N SER A 5 -53.75 6.10 -16.99
CA SER A 5 -52.88 6.65 -18.04
C SER A 5 -51.47 6.63 -17.44
N SER A 6 -50.46 6.60 -18.31
CA SER A 6 -49.18 7.28 -18.16
C SER A 6 -48.47 7.21 -16.80
N PHE A 7 -47.29 6.59 -16.79
CA PHE A 7 -46.09 7.39 -16.56
C PHE A 7 -44.89 6.61 -17.10
N ASP A 8 -44.57 6.92 -18.37
CA ASP A 8 -43.20 6.90 -18.85
C ASP A 8 -42.30 7.64 -17.85
N HIS A 9 -41.27 6.96 -17.37
CA HIS A 9 -39.99 7.65 -17.20
C HIS A 9 -38.83 6.66 -17.36
N ALA A 10 -38.37 6.62 -18.60
CA ALA A 10 -37.04 6.23 -18.97
C ALA A 10 -35.99 6.90 -18.06
N SER A 11 -35.32 6.13 -17.20
CA SER A 11 -34.06 6.55 -16.61
C SER A 11 -32.92 6.12 -17.54
N ARG A 12 -32.79 6.88 -18.63
CA ARG A 12 -31.56 6.98 -19.42
C ARG A 12 -30.47 7.54 -18.50
N ASN A 13 -29.75 6.69 -17.77
CA ASN A 13 -28.48 7.12 -17.19
C ASN A 13 -27.40 7.08 -18.27
N GLY A 14 -27.54 8.02 -19.22
CA GLY A 14 -26.51 8.34 -20.18
C GLY A 14 -25.30 8.84 -19.41
N ARG A 15 -24.30 7.98 -19.24
CA ARG A 15 -22.93 8.40 -18.89
C ARG A 15 -22.48 9.36 -19.98
N ARG A 16 -22.71 10.65 -19.75
CA ARG A 16 -22.02 11.71 -20.45
C ARG A 16 -20.55 11.52 -20.08
N HIS A 17 -19.80 10.89 -20.97
CA HIS A 17 -18.37 11.10 -21.02
C HIS A 17 -18.18 12.60 -21.23
N THR A 18 -18.04 13.35 -20.13
CA THR A 18 -17.49 14.69 -20.18
C THR A 18 -16.06 14.50 -20.67
N LYS A 19 -15.90 14.64 -21.99
CA LYS A 19 -14.61 14.70 -22.68
C LYS A 19 -13.82 15.79 -21.95
N ALA A 20 -12.91 15.38 -21.07
CA ALA A 20 -12.04 16.29 -20.36
C ALA A 20 -11.36 17.13 -21.44
N ARG A 21 -11.68 18.43 -21.50
CA ARG A 21 -10.97 19.34 -22.38
C ARG A 21 -9.51 19.23 -21.96
N ARG A 22 -8.65 18.70 -22.84
CA ARG A 22 -7.21 18.81 -22.69
C ARG A 22 -6.93 20.31 -22.60
N SER A 23 -6.72 20.80 -21.39
CA SER A 23 -6.19 22.12 -21.15
C SER A 23 -4.77 22.14 -21.70
N GLU A 24 -4.56 22.85 -22.80
CA GLU A 24 -3.22 23.15 -23.30
C GLU A 24 -2.43 23.83 -22.16
N PRO A 25 -1.26 23.29 -21.77
CA PRO A 25 -0.45 23.92 -20.75
C PRO A 25 0.00 25.28 -21.30
N LYS A 26 -0.47 26.38 -20.68
CA LYS A 26 0.01 27.74 -20.98
C LYS A 26 1.54 27.76 -20.82
N PRO A 27 2.27 28.46 -21.70
CA PRO A 27 3.71 28.58 -21.57
C PRO A 27 4.03 29.25 -20.23
N ILE A 28 4.56 28.45 -19.30
CA ILE A 28 4.94 28.89 -17.97
C ILE A 28 6.06 29.93 -18.11
N SER A 29 5.87 31.09 -17.47
CA SER A 29 6.86 32.17 -17.46
C SER A 29 8.21 31.67 -16.94
N LEU A 30 9.30 32.25 -17.42
CA LEU A 30 10.67 31.84 -17.04
C LEU A 30 10.89 31.89 -15.53
N GLU A 31 10.31 32.87 -14.84
CA GLU A 31 10.33 32.94 -13.37
C GLU A 31 9.63 31.76 -12.70
N ALA A 32 8.47 31.32 -13.22
CA ALA A 32 7.77 30.16 -12.70
C ALA A 32 8.53 28.84 -12.97
N LYS A 33 9.31 28.78 -14.05
CA LYS A 33 10.24 27.66 -14.31
C LYS A 33 11.42 27.66 -13.35
N LEU A 34 12.01 28.82 -13.07
CA LEU A 34 13.12 28.99 -12.12
C LEU A 34 12.69 28.69 -10.68
N LEU A 35 11.54 29.21 -10.26
CA LEU A 35 10.94 28.92 -8.95
C LEU A 35 10.53 27.44 -8.82
N GLY A 36 9.97 26.85 -9.88
CA GLY A 36 9.65 25.43 -9.93
C GLY A 36 10.89 24.52 -9.86
N ALA A 37 11.97 24.88 -10.56
CA ALA A 37 13.22 24.13 -10.54
C ALA A 37 13.92 24.18 -9.17
N ALA A 38 13.89 25.32 -8.48
CA ALA A 38 14.45 25.46 -7.13
C ALA A 38 13.69 24.60 -6.10
N ALA A 39 12.36 24.51 -6.20
CA ALA A 39 11.55 23.68 -5.32
C ALA A 39 11.86 22.18 -5.49
N VAL A 40 12.09 21.73 -6.73
CA VAL A 40 12.45 20.34 -7.03
C VAL A 40 13.84 20.01 -6.48
N LEU A 41 14.84 20.86 -6.69
CA LEU A 41 16.19 20.66 -6.15
C LEU A 41 16.22 20.69 -4.61
N GLY A 42 15.42 21.55 -3.98
CA GLY A 42 15.26 21.59 -2.53
C GLY A 42 14.66 20.31 -1.93
N ALA A 43 13.71 19.67 -2.64
CA ALA A 43 13.11 18.41 -2.20
C ALA A 43 14.10 17.22 -2.27
N PHE A 44 14.92 17.15 -3.34
CA PHE A 44 15.96 16.11 -3.47
C PHE A 44 17.10 16.28 -2.45
N ALA A 45 17.53 17.51 -2.18
CA ALA A 45 18.50 17.77 -1.11
C ALA A 45 17.91 17.49 0.28
N GLY A 46 16.67 17.91 0.55
CA GLY A 46 16.00 17.70 1.83
C GLY A 46 15.78 16.23 2.20
N LEU A 47 15.32 15.41 1.24
CA LEU A 47 15.17 13.95 1.43
C LEU A 47 16.52 13.21 1.35
N GLY A 48 17.48 13.71 0.57
CA GLY A 48 18.82 13.11 0.48
C GLY A 48 19.66 13.30 1.75
N SER A 49 19.57 14.45 2.41
CA SER A 49 20.37 14.77 3.60
C SER A 49 19.96 13.97 4.84
N ILE A 50 18.68 13.62 5.02
CA ILE A 50 18.24 12.78 6.14
C ILE A 50 18.82 11.36 6.06
N ALA A 51 19.07 10.82 4.87
CA ALA A 51 19.68 9.50 4.70
C ALA A 51 21.19 9.47 4.98
N ALA A 52 21.87 10.63 4.95
CA ALA A 52 23.31 10.73 5.18
C ALA A 52 23.70 10.89 6.65
N SER A 53 22.77 11.31 7.52
CA SER A 53 23.02 11.45 8.95
C SER A 53 22.76 10.13 9.70
N PRO A 54 23.57 9.75 10.71
CA PRO A 54 23.31 8.56 11.53
C PRO A 54 21.92 8.57 12.20
N GLY A 55 21.42 9.75 12.58
CA GLY A 55 20.09 9.91 13.18
C GLY A 55 18.94 9.84 12.17
N GLY A 56 19.11 10.38 10.96
CA GLY A 56 18.05 10.36 9.94
C GLY A 56 17.85 8.99 9.29
N ARG A 57 18.88 8.14 9.23
CA ARG A 57 18.72 6.73 8.79
C ARG A 57 17.75 5.96 9.68
N GLN A 58 17.82 6.13 11.00
CA GLN A 58 16.93 5.42 11.92
C GLN A 58 15.46 5.84 11.73
N GLN A 59 15.22 7.13 11.46
CA GLN A 59 13.89 7.65 11.18
C GLN A 59 13.32 7.11 9.87
N ILE A 60 14.16 6.96 8.84
CA ILE A 60 13.74 6.38 7.56
C ILE A 60 13.48 4.88 7.71
N VAL A 61 14.30 4.15 8.46
CA VAL A 61 14.11 2.69 8.67
C VAL A 61 12.80 2.41 9.40
N SER A 62 12.48 3.15 10.47
CA SER A 62 11.22 2.94 11.20
C SER A 62 10.01 3.33 10.36
N ALA A 63 10.08 4.41 9.59
CA ALA A 63 9.03 4.81 8.66
C ALA A 63 8.86 3.81 7.50
N ALA A 64 9.96 3.28 6.95
CA ALA A 64 9.92 2.25 5.92
C ALA A 64 9.34 0.94 6.47
N HIS A 65 9.67 0.57 7.71
CA HIS A 65 9.14 -0.62 8.35
C HIS A 65 7.63 -0.52 8.55
N SER A 66 7.11 0.61 9.04
CA SER A 66 5.65 0.77 9.21
C SER A 66 4.90 0.70 7.88
N VAL A 67 5.46 1.28 6.81
CA VAL A 67 4.91 1.15 5.45
C VAL A 67 4.94 -0.31 5.00
N ALA A 68 6.07 -1.01 5.16
CA ALA A 68 6.21 -2.41 4.79
C ALA A 68 5.23 -3.33 5.54
N VAL A 69 4.99 -3.07 6.82
CA VAL A 69 3.99 -3.78 7.63
C VAL A 69 2.58 -3.51 7.11
N SER A 70 2.23 -2.24 6.85
CA SER A 70 0.91 -1.89 6.32
C SER A 70 0.64 -2.45 4.92
N ALA A 71 1.70 -2.64 4.13
CA ALA A 71 1.64 -3.24 2.80
C ALA A 71 1.66 -4.77 2.83
N GLY A 72 1.78 -5.41 4.00
CA GLY A 72 1.86 -6.87 4.13
C GLY A 72 3.17 -7.48 3.61
N ILE A 73 4.20 -6.65 3.39
CA ILE A 73 5.52 -7.08 2.89
C ILE A 73 6.42 -7.51 4.05
N ALA A 74 6.22 -6.92 5.23
CA ALA A 74 6.96 -7.25 6.44
C ALA A 74 5.99 -7.59 7.59
N ARG A 75 6.48 -8.41 8.51
CA ARG A 75 5.77 -8.69 9.77
C ARG A 75 5.89 -7.52 10.74
N ALA A 76 4.86 -7.32 11.57
CA ALA A 76 4.82 -6.29 12.60
C ALA A 76 5.77 -6.58 13.79
N ARG A 77 6.01 -7.85 14.09
CA ARG A 77 7.01 -8.26 15.09
C ARG A 77 7.69 -9.56 14.72
N ALA A 78 8.87 -9.78 15.28
CA ALA A 78 9.54 -11.07 15.22
C ALA A 78 8.88 -12.12 16.13
N PRO A 79 8.71 -13.38 15.67
CA PRO A 79 8.43 -14.52 16.51
C PRO A 79 9.50 -14.67 17.57
N GLN A 80 9.07 -14.97 18.78
CA GLN A 80 9.88 -15.18 19.96
C GLN A 80 9.81 -16.66 20.35
N ALA A 81 10.80 -17.12 21.09
CA ALA A 81 10.80 -18.48 21.63
C ALA A 81 9.51 -18.74 22.42
N GLY A 82 8.83 -19.84 22.10
CA GLY A 82 7.54 -20.20 22.69
C GLY A 82 6.30 -19.69 21.93
N ASP A 83 6.47 -18.85 20.90
CA ASP A 83 5.33 -18.46 20.05
C ASP A 83 4.70 -19.69 19.40
N TYR A 84 3.38 -19.80 19.56
CA TYR A 84 2.56 -20.88 19.01
C TYR A 84 1.28 -20.28 18.45
N TRP A 85 1.01 -20.53 17.17
CA TRP A 85 -0.23 -20.12 16.53
C TRP A 85 -1.05 -21.35 16.11
N PRO A 86 -2.36 -21.41 16.44
CA PRO A 86 -3.21 -22.52 15.99
C PRO A 86 -3.41 -22.53 14.47
N GLY A 87 -3.16 -21.41 13.79
CA GLY A 87 -3.21 -21.31 12.34
C GLY A 87 -2.75 -19.94 11.84
N CYS A 88 -2.77 -19.76 10.53
CA CYS A 88 -2.27 -18.54 9.89
C CYS A 88 -3.08 -17.28 10.19
N ASP A 89 -4.36 -17.41 10.48
CA ASP A 89 -5.18 -16.27 10.91
C ASP A 89 -4.71 -15.71 12.25
N ALA A 90 -4.37 -16.59 13.20
CA ALA A 90 -3.81 -16.18 14.49
C ALA A 90 -2.40 -15.59 14.34
N ALA A 91 -1.56 -16.16 13.48
CA ALA A 91 -0.22 -15.63 13.18
C ALA A 91 -0.27 -14.23 12.52
N ARG A 92 -1.22 -14.01 11.59
CA ARG A 92 -1.45 -12.71 10.95
C ARG A 92 -2.00 -11.68 11.95
N ALA A 93 -2.96 -12.09 12.78
CA ALA A 93 -3.51 -11.23 13.84
C ALA A 93 -2.44 -10.83 14.88
N ALA A 94 -1.51 -11.73 15.19
CA ALA A 94 -0.35 -11.46 16.05
C ALA A 94 0.74 -10.62 15.36
N GLY A 95 0.61 -10.36 14.05
CA GLY A 95 1.57 -9.61 13.26
C GLY A 95 2.92 -10.31 13.07
N THR A 96 2.96 -11.64 13.19
CA THR A 96 4.20 -12.43 13.03
C THR A 96 4.34 -13.06 11.65
N ALA A 97 3.29 -13.06 10.83
CA ALA A 97 3.32 -13.57 9.47
C ALA A 97 4.02 -12.60 8.49
N PRO A 98 4.72 -13.10 7.45
CA PRO A 98 5.00 -14.51 7.16
C PRO A 98 6.00 -15.12 8.17
N ILE A 99 5.91 -16.44 8.40
CA ILE A 99 6.77 -17.19 9.32
C ILE A 99 7.67 -18.13 8.53
N TYR A 100 8.97 -18.02 8.71
CA TYR A 100 9.95 -18.80 7.95
C TYR A 100 10.32 -20.10 8.64
N ARG A 101 10.73 -21.10 7.86
CA ARG A 101 11.26 -22.37 8.35
C ARG A 101 12.41 -22.13 9.34
N GLY A 102 12.31 -22.75 10.52
CA GLY A 102 13.29 -22.60 11.60
C GLY A 102 12.98 -21.45 12.56
N GLU A 103 12.00 -20.59 12.26
CA GLU A 103 11.53 -19.60 13.23
C GLU A 103 10.56 -20.20 14.25
N PRO A 104 10.49 -19.62 15.47
CA PRO A 104 9.46 -19.98 16.43
C PRO A 104 8.06 -19.85 15.84
N GLY A 105 7.23 -20.86 16.08
CA GLY A 105 5.86 -20.90 15.57
C GLY A 105 5.71 -21.43 14.13
N TYR A 106 6.80 -21.69 13.40
CA TYR A 106 6.73 -22.37 12.10
C TYR A 106 6.27 -23.82 12.25
N ARG A 107 5.41 -24.27 11.34
CA ARG A 107 4.97 -25.66 11.21
C ARG A 107 4.73 -25.97 9.74
N SER A 108 5.14 -27.16 9.27
CA SER A 108 4.83 -27.62 7.91
C SER A 108 3.32 -27.66 7.64
N GLY A 109 2.50 -28.00 8.63
CA GLY A 109 1.03 -27.94 8.48
C GLY A 109 0.45 -26.53 8.25
N MET A 110 1.25 -25.47 8.37
CA MET A 110 0.87 -24.08 8.07
C MET A 110 1.48 -23.57 6.75
N ASP A 111 2.33 -24.38 6.12
CA ASP A 111 3.07 -24.13 4.89
C ASP A 111 2.46 -25.07 3.83
N GLY A 112 1.45 -24.57 3.11
CA GLY A 112 0.58 -25.41 2.29
C GLY A 112 1.26 -26.01 1.05
N ASP A 113 2.32 -25.36 0.58
CA ASP A 113 3.14 -25.73 -0.57
C ASP A 113 4.56 -26.18 -0.19
N ASP A 114 4.87 -26.22 1.11
CA ASP A 114 6.12 -26.70 1.70
C ASP A 114 7.38 -25.93 1.23
N ASP A 115 7.23 -24.68 0.78
CA ASP A 115 8.32 -23.86 0.25
C ASP A 115 9.24 -23.28 1.35
N GLY A 116 8.82 -23.41 2.61
CA GLY A 116 9.50 -22.89 3.79
C GLY A 116 8.96 -21.56 4.30
N ILE A 117 7.88 -21.03 3.73
CA ILE A 117 7.23 -19.77 4.12
C ILE A 117 5.78 -20.07 4.53
N ALA A 118 5.54 -20.17 5.83
CA ALA A 118 4.20 -20.32 6.34
C ALA A 118 3.45 -18.98 6.37
N CYS A 119 2.14 -19.05 6.13
CA CYS A 119 1.20 -17.94 6.30
C CYS A 119 1.47 -16.71 5.43
N GLU A 120 1.87 -16.96 4.18
CA GLU A 120 2.04 -15.92 3.18
C GLU A 120 0.78 -15.05 3.01
N PRO A 121 0.95 -13.77 2.63
CA PRO A 121 -0.16 -12.92 2.26
C PRO A 121 -0.77 -13.46 0.96
N TYR A 122 -1.89 -14.19 1.07
CA TYR A 122 -2.63 -14.75 -0.07
C TYR A 122 -2.66 -13.80 -1.29
N HIS A 123 -1.91 -14.15 -2.33
CA HIS A 123 -2.11 -13.61 -3.67
C HIS A 123 -3.20 -14.46 -4.33
N GLY A 124 -4.46 -14.08 -4.12
CA GLY A 124 -5.60 -14.78 -4.72
C GLY A 124 -5.43 -14.88 -6.23
N ASN A 125 -5.44 -16.11 -6.74
CA ASN A 125 -5.57 -16.41 -8.16
C ASN A 125 -6.69 -17.43 -8.36
#